data_AF-A0A0Q4UFM7-F1
#
_entry.id   AF-A0A0Q4UFM7-F1
#
_cell.length_a   1.000
_cell.length_b   1.000
_cell.length_c   1.000
_cell.angle_alpha   90.00
_cell.angle_beta   90.00
_cell.angle_gamma   90.00
#
_symmetry.space_group_name_H-M   'P 1'
#
loop_
_entity.id
_entity.type
_entity.pdbx_description
1 polymer ?
#
loop_
_entity_poly.entity_id
_entity_poly.type
_entity_poly.pdbx_seq_one_letter_code
_entity_poly.pdbx_strand_id
1 'polypeptide(L)' 'MASHFCLDPHDPYAQAEALVTFEGEFPAIRLLSVIDRDGDDILSDLVEQQKLDLIREIAEAHGMGESPSASLH' A
#
# COMPACT_ATOMS: atom_id res chain seq x y z
N MET A 1 -1.77 14.39 -0.60
CA MET A 1 -2.27 13.11 -1.16
C MET A 1 -1.19 12.56 -2.06
N ALA A 2 -0.86 11.29 -1.91
CA ALA A 2 0.11 10.57 -2.72
C ALA A 2 -0.52 9.26 -3.23
N SER A 3 0.09 8.66 -4.23
CA SER A 3 -0.36 7.39 -4.80
C SER A 3 0.81 6.45 -5.03
N HIS A 4 0.60 5.16 -4.76
CA HIS A 4 1.58 4.10 -4.94
C HIS A 4 0.93 2.88 -5.60
N PHE A 5 1.67 2.18 -6.46
CA PHE A 5 1.22 0.89 -6.98
C PHE A 5 1.60 -0.19 -5.99
N CYS A 6 0.60 -0.84 -5.43
CA CYS A 6 0.76 -1.89 -4.46
C CYS A 6 0.41 -3.24 -5.06
N LEU A 7 0.90 -4.33 -4.48
CA LEU A 7 0.40 -5.65 -4.85
C LEU A 7 -1.11 -5.73 -4.60
N ASP A 8 -1.84 -6.28 -5.56
CA ASP A 8 -3.28 -6.41 -5.44
C ASP A 8 -3.62 -7.36 -4.27
N PRO A 9 -4.36 -6.89 -3.25
CA PRO A 9 -4.65 -7.68 -2.06
C PRO A 9 -5.66 -8.81 -2.29
N HIS A 10 -6.34 -8.82 -3.44
CA HIS A 10 -7.23 -9.90 -3.87
C HIS A 10 -6.51 -10.92 -4.76
N ASP A 11 -5.33 -10.59 -5.30
CA ASP A 11 -4.54 -11.50 -6.12
C ASP A 11 -3.63 -12.37 -5.24
N PRO A 12 -3.98 -13.66 -5.02
CA PRO A 12 -3.17 -14.54 -4.17
C PRO A 12 -1.81 -14.90 -4.79
N TYR A 13 -1.59 -14.55 -6.05
CA TYR A 13 -0.37 -14.84 -6.79
C TYR A 13 0.57 -13.63 -6.91
N ALA A 14 0.20 -12.47 -6.34
CA ALA A 14 0.96 -11.21 -6.43
C ALA A 14 1.36 -10.84 -7.88
N GLN A 15 0.48 -11.09 -8.85
CA GLN A 15 0.69 -10.80 -10.27
C GLN A 15 0.00 -9.52 -10.75
N ALA A 16 -0.96 -9.01 -9.97
CA ALA A 16 -1.65 -7.76 -10.25
C ALA A 16 -1.21 -6.68 -9.27
N GLU A 17 -1.29 -5.44 -9.72
CA GLU A 17 -1.05 -4.25 -8.92
C GLU A 17 -2.34 -3.44 -8.80
N ALA A 18 -2.59 -2.90 -7.61
CA ALA A 18 -3.65 -1.96 -7.34
C ALA A 18 -3.06 -0.56 -7.09
N LEU A 19 -3.68 0.47 -7.66
CA LEU A 19 -3.28 1.86 -7.39
C LEU A 19 -3.89 2.32 -6.08
N VAL A 20 -3.04 2.53 -5.08
CA VAL A 20 -3.46 2.99 -3.76
C VAL A 20 -3.25 4.49 -3.64
N THR A 21 -4.31 5.22 -3.34
CA THR A 21 -4.23 6.65 -2.98
C THR A 21 -4.30 6.78 -1.47
N PHE A 22 -3.39 7.56 -0.88
CA PHE A 22 -3.29 7.71 0.57
C PHE A 22 -2.93 9.13 1.01
N GLU A 23 -3.11 9.39 2.30
CA GLU A 23 -2.64 10.58 2.99
C GLU A 23 -1.97 10.23 4.33
N GLY A 24 -1.21 11.18 4.87
CA GLY A 24 -0.45 11.00 6.12
C GLY A 24 0.92 10.38 5.92
N GLU A 25 1.55 10.03 7.03
CA GLU A 25 2.87 9.41 7.14
C GLU A 25 2.79 8.23 8.11
N PHE A 26 3.64 7.22 7.94
CA PHE A 26 3.64 6.05 8.81
C PHE A 26 3.92 6.45 10.27
N PRO A 27 3.21 5.91 11.28
CA PRO A 27 2.19 4.85 11.22
C PRO A 27 0.75 5.35 10.98
N ALA A 28 0.54 6.65 10.80
CA ALA A 28 -0.76 7.28 10.61
C ALA A 28 -1.18 7.42 9.13
N ILE A 29 -0.77 6.47 8.28
CA ILE A 29 -1.19 6.44 6.88
C ILE A 29 -2.68 6.10 6.82
N ARG A 30 -3.42 6.91 6.07
CA ARG A 30 -4.84 6.68 5.79
C ARG A 30 -5.03 6.37 4.32
N LEU A 31 -5.58 5.19 4.05
CA LEU A 31 -5.99 4.79 2.70
C LEU A 31 -7.25 5.56 2.31
N LEU A 32 -7.23 6.15 1.12
CA LEU A 32 -8.33 6.94 0.57
C LEU A 32 -9.06 6.20 -0.54
N SER A 33 -8.34 5.43 -1.35
CA SER A 33 -8.88 4.59 -2.40
C SER A 33 -7.87 3.52 -2.80
N VAL A 34 -8.35 2.36 -3.25
CA VAL A 34 -7.54 1.26 -3.77
C VAL A 34 -8.19 0.80 -5.06
N ILE A 35 -7.58 1.14 -6.19
CA ILE A 35 -8.12 0.86 -7.51
C ILE A 35 -7.46 -0.41 -8.08
N ASP A 36 -8.23 -1.47 -8.25
CA ASP A 36 -7.80 -2.72 -8.92
C ASP A 36 -7.54 -2.49 -10.42
N ARG A 37 -6.96 -3.50 -11.10
CA ARG A 37 -6.73 -3.53 -12.54
C ARG A 37 -7.99 -3.28 -13.39
N ASP A 38 -9.19 -3.61 -12.91
CA ASP A 38 -10.46 -3.36 -13.60
C ASP A 38 -10.94 -1.91 -13.43
N GLY A 39 -10.30 -1.15 -12.53
CA GLY A 39 -10.65 0.23 -12.22
C GLY A 39 -11.66 0.38 -11.07
N ASP A 40 -11.95 -0.70 -10.34
CA ASP A 40 -12.89 -0.70 -9.22
C ASP A 40 -12.21 -0.29 -7.89
N ASP A 41 -12.91 0.49 -7.08
CA ASP A 41 -12.43 0.88 -5.75
C ASP A 41 -12.74 -0.20 -4.71
N ILE A 42 -11.77 -1.09 -4.49
CA ILE A 42 -11.91 -2.25 -3.60
C ILE A 42 -11.65 -1.93 -2.12
N LEU A 43 -11.33 -0.68 -1.77
CA LEU A 43 -10.96 -0.30 -0.39
C LEU A 43 -12.01 -0.70 0.67
N SER A 44 -13.29 -0.65 0.30
CA SER A 44 -14.39 -1.03 1.19
C SER A 44 -14.48 -2.54 1.41
N ASP A 45 -14.04 -3.35 0.44
CA ASP A 45 -14.00 -4.81 0.50
C ASP A 45 -12.78 -5.34 1.25
N LEU A 46 -11.72 -4.53 1.37
CA LEU A 46 -10.49 -4.95 2.05
C LEU A 46 -10.70 -5.17 3.55
N VAL A 47 -10.23 -6.33 4.02
CA VAL A 47 -10.13 -6.62 5.46
C VAL A 47 -8.98 -5.85 6.11
N GLU A 48 -9.00 -5.71 7.43
CA GLU A 48 -7.99 -4.96 8.17
C GLU A 48 -6.56 -5.44 7.88
N GLN A 49 -6.36 -6.75 7.74
CA GLN A 49 -5.05 -7.32 7.43
C GLN A 49 -4.52 -6.89 6.05
N GLN A 50 -5.38 -6.85 5.02
CA GLN A 50 -5.01 -6.37 3.69
C GLN A 50 -4.69 -4.88 3.71
N LYS A 51 -5.47 -4.07 4.43
CA LYS A 51 -5.21 -2.64 4.61
C LYS A 51 -3.86 -2.39 5.28
N LEU A 52 -3.52 -3.18 6.31
CA LEU A 52 -2.23 -3.10 6.99
C LEU A 52 -1.07 -3.50 6.09
N ASP A 53 -1.27 -4.49 5.22
CA ASP A 53 -0.26 -4.91 4.24
C ASP A 53 0.07 -3.78 3.25
N LEU A 54 -0.95 -3.14 2.67
CA LEU A 54 -0.79 -1.97 1.80
C LEU A 54 -0.07 -0.82 2.52
N ILE A 55 -0.44 -0.54 3.77
CA ILE A 55 0.19 0.53 4.57
C ILE A 55 1.69 0.24 4.79
N ARG A 56 2.07 -1.02 5.04
CA ARG A 56 3.47 -1.42 5.22
C ARG A 56 4.25 -1.26 3.92
N GLU A 57 3.71 -1.75 2.82
CA GLU A 57 4.35 -1.64 1.51
C GLU A 57 4.57 -0.17 1.12
N ILE A 58 3.56 0.69 1.30
CA ILE A 58 3.70 2.14 1.10
C ILE A 58 4.78 2.72 2.01
N ALA A 59 4.79 2.34 3.29
CA ALA A 59 5.78 2.85 4.23
C ALA A 59 7.22 2.43 3.87
N GLU A 60 7.41 1.20 3.41
CA GLU A 60 8.70 0.69 2.93
C GLU A 60 9.14 1.41 1.65
N ALA A 61 8.25 1.54 0.67
CA ALA A 61 8.55 2.19 -0.61
C ALA A 61 8.87 3.68 -0.48
N HIS A 62 8.22 4.37 0.47
CA HIS A 62 8.44 5.79 0.73
C HIS A 62 9.48 6.07 1.82
N GLY A 63 10.12 5.03 2.39
CA GLY A 63 11.10 5.17 3.47
C GLY A 63 10.52 5.77 4.77
N MET A 64 9.21 5.60 4.97
CA MET A 64 8.47 6.06 6.15
C MET A 64 8.43 5.00 7.27
N GLY A 65 8.72 3.74 6.92
CA GLY A 65 9.05 2.68 7.88
C GLY A 65 10.53 2.73 8.26
N GLU A 66 10.85 2.34 9.49
CA GLU A 66 12.16 2.44 10.16
C GLU A 66 13.36 2.49 9.19
N SER A 67 14.04 3.64 9.20
CA SER A 67 15.28 3.97 8.49
C SER A 67 16.15 2.77 8.07
N PRO A 68 16.66 2.70 6.83
CA PRO A 68 17.71 1.75 6.49
C PRO A 68 19.03 2.23 7.11
N SER A 69 19.35 1.80 8.33
CA SER A 69 20.75 1.73 8.73
C SER A 69 21.36 0.41 8.24
N ALA A 70 21.37 0.20 6.92
CA ALA A 70 22.21 -0.80 6.25
C ALA A 70 22.47 -0.38 4.80
N SER A 71 23.06 0.80 4.61
CA SER A 71 23.97 0.98 3.49
C SER A 71 25.19 0.08 3.76
N LEU A 72 25.23 -1.11 3.16
CA LEU A 72 26.45 -1.92 3.10
C LEU A 72 27.47 -1.16 2.23
N HIS A 73 28.61 -0.81 2.84
CA HIS A 73 29.83 -0.34 2.19
C HIS A 73 30.71 -1.54 1.84
#